data_AF-A0A9E0F645-F1
#
_entry.id   AF-A0A9E0F645-F1
#
_cell.length_a   1.000
_cell.length_b   1.000
_cell.length_c   1.000
_cell.angle_alpha   90.00
_cell.angle_beta   90.00
_cell.angle_gamma   90.00
#
_symmetry.space_group_name_H-M   'P 1'
#
loop_
_entity.id
_entity.type
_entity.pdbx_description
1 polymer ?
#
loop_
_entity_poly.entity_id
_entity_poly.type
_entity_poly.pdbx_seq_one_letter_code
_entity_poly.pdbx_strand_id
1 'polypeptide(L)'
;MKVFKFISALLVVLFISLVFPAKADNEDQLYAQRLSSLKSPIELTYNDAVRKHIDHYLSDPQKTADLLGKCQVIFPSMEKILRDNKLPIELKYLVVAASGANNEMVAPTGATGYWRMMYNVARTYGLKINSFLDERKDPVRSTQAAASYLKDLNGIYNNWQLSLAAYANTPAILNKSIRQSGYKMNYWDVYPTLPAETKEFIPEFIASAYIFNFFREHGITPHKHDLLMAYDTVTVNKWISFDQISSTLSIPVSDLRELNPIFKKDVVPLGVPPYVIKLPKGKVKNWGRLKDSSYNYVPRPVDMAPRITQKEEPKPEVKPEETTQKNTENTAEPEKEEEKKTDKKETPAFNKKRINYAVKSGDVLGDIADWYDVTPAQIKSWNKLRSTKIRSGQKLIVWVPTPKFAYYSRINGMSRAQKKSLKKKD
;
A
#
# COMPACT_ATOMS: atom_id res chain seq x y z
N MET A 1 60.52 -37.53 -65.96
CA MET A 1 60.62 -38.93 -65.55
C MET A 1 60.69 -38.98 -64.03
N LYS A 2 59.59 -39.44 -63.38
CA LYS A 2 59.51 -40.14 -62.07
C LYS A 2 60.17 -39.52 -60.79
N VAL A 3 59.68 -39.61 -59.55
CA VAL A 3 58.45 -40.08 -58.86
C VAL A 3 58.76 -39.95 -57.34
N PHE A 4 57.84 -39.37 -56.56
CA PHE A 4 57.37 -39.72 -55.19
C PHE A 4 58.26 -40.02 -53.94
N LYS A 5 57.64 -39.66 -52.79
CA LYS A 5 57.61 -40.26 -51.42
C LYS A 5 58.65 -39.79 -50.38
N PHE A 6 58.37 -39.59 -49.08
CA PHE A 6 57.18 -39.42 -48.18
C PHE A 6 57.73 -39.34 -46.72
N ILE A 7 56.91 -38.93 -45.73
CA ILE A 7 57.04 -39.15 -44.24
C ILE A 7 57.98 -38.16 -43.49
N SER A 8 57.75 -37.65 -42.27
CA SER A 8 56.62 -37.49 -41.33
C SER A 8 57.22 -36.87 -40.05
N ALA A 9 56.59 -35.86 -39.45
CA ALA A 9 56.64 -35.65 -38.00
C ALA A 9 55.53 -34.68 -37.59
N LEU A 10 54.42 -35.30 -37.20
CA LEU A 10 53.19 -34.73 -36.67
C LEU A 10 53.43 -34.18 -35.25
N LEU A 11 53.24 -32.88 -35.02
CA LEU A 11 53.09 -32.32 -33.67
C LEU A 11 51.66 -31.79 -33.54
N VAL A 12 50.81 -32.63 -32.96
CA VAL A 12 49.40 -32.37 -32.66
C VAL A 12 49.35 -31.32 -31.55
N VAL A 13 49.12 -30.06 -31.91
CA VAL A 13 48.65 -29.04 -30.96
C VAL A 13 47.14 -29.23 -30.83
N LEU A 14 46.75 -29.87 -29.74
CA LEU A 14 45.38 -30.11 -29.34
C LEU A 14 44.73 -28.76 -28.95
N PHE A 15 44.20 -28.01 -29.91
CA PHE A 15 43.27 -26.92 -29.62
C PHE A 15 41.92 -27.54 -29.25
N ILE A 16 41.76 -27.87 -27.96
CA ILE A 16 40.43 -28.02 -27.37
C ILE A 16 39.83 -26.63 -27.38
N SER A 17 39.06 -26.34 -28.43
CA SER A 17 38.03 -25.33 -28.36
C SER A 17 37.02 -25.83 -27.34
N LEU A 18 37.09 -25.27 -26.13
CA LEU A 18 36.05 -25.37 -25.10
C LEU A 18 34.79 -24.68 -25.64
N VAL A 19 34.03 -25.41 -26.44
CA VAL A 19 32.67 -25.09 -26.83
C VAL A 19 31.79 -25.50 -25.65
N PHE A 20 31.55 -24.57 -24.73
CA PHE A 20 30.47 -24.68 -23.74
C PHE A 20 29.26 -23.83 -24.18
N PRO A 21 28.30 -24.41 -24.95
CA PRO A 21 26.93 -23.90 -24.95
C PRO A 21 25.86 -24.96 -24.60
N ALA A 22 26.20 -26.25 -24.53
CA ALA A 22 25.18 -27.33 -24.46
C ALA A 22 24.31 -27.37 -23.18
N LYS A 23 24.74 -26.74 -22.07
CA LYS A 23 23.98 -26.78 -20.80
C LYS A 23 22.89 -25.70 -20.74
N ALA A 24 23.17 -24.50 -21.23
CA ALA A 24 22.24 -23.36 -21.19
C ALA A 24 21.04 -23.60 -22.13
N ASP A 25 21.31 -24.07 -23.35
CA ASP A 25 20.28 -24.36 -24.36
C ASP A 25 19.27 -25.41 -23.88
N ASN A 26 19.71 -26.37 -23.06
CA ASN A 26 18.86 -27.42 -22.50
C ASN A 26 17.96 -26.90 -21.35
N GLU A 27 18.49 -26.00 -20.52
CA GLU A 27 17.69 -25.38 -19.44
C GLU A 27 16.61 -24.44 -19.99
N ASP A 28 16.93 -23.64 -21.00
CA ASP A 28 15.97 -22.75 -21.65
C ASP A 28 14.82 -23.54 -22.28
N GLN A 29 15.15 -24.62 -23.01
CA GLN A 29 14.15 -25.52 -23.60
C GLN A 29 13.28 -26.17 -22.51
N LEU A 30 13.88 -26.60 -21.40
CA LEU A 30 13.15 -27.18 -20.27
C LEU A 30 12.18 -26.17 -19.64
N TYR A 31 12.61 -24.92 -19.43
CA TYR A 31 11.77 -23.88 -18.82
C TYR A 31 10.61 -23.50 -19.75
N ALA A 32 10.86 -23.38 -21.05
CA ALA A 32 9.82 -23.18 -22.06
C ALA A 32 8.82 -24.34 -22.11
N GLN A 33 9.30 -25.59 -22.05
CA GLN A 33 8.45 -26.78 -22.02
C GLN A 33 7.58 -26.83 -20.76
N ARG A 34 8.15 -26.51 -19.59
CA ARG A 34 7.43 -26.43 -18.33
C ARG A 34 6.34 -25.37 -18.36
N LEU A 35 6.65 -24.14 -18.80
CA LEU A 35 5.67 -23.07 -18.92
C LEU A 35 4.53 -23.42 -19.90
N SER A 36 4.87 -23.97 -21.07
CA SER A 36 3.87 -24.39 -22.07
C SER A 36 3.00 -25.57 -21.61
N SER A 37 3.47 -26.38 -20.65
CA SER A 37 2.68 -27.46 -20.06
C SER A 37 1.58 -26.97 -19.10
N LEU A 38 1.66 -25.72 -18.62
CA LEU A 38 0.66 -25.14 -17.72
C LEU A 38 -0.63 -24.79 -18.49
N LYS A 39 -1.74 -25.45 -18.14
CA LYS A 39 -3.05 -25.17 -18.72
C LYS A 39 -3.64 -23.88 -18.11
N SER A 40 -3.35 -22.74 -18.72
CA SER A 40 -3.76 -21.42 -18.24
C SER A 40 -4.55 -20.65 -19.32
N PRO A 41 -5.62 -19.91 -18.96
CA PRO A 41 -6.28 -18.97 -19.87
C PRO A 41 -5.41 -17.75 -20.22
N ILE A 42 -4.35 -17.51 -19.45
CA ILE A 42 -3.35 -16.47 -19.67
C ILE A 42 -2.13 -17.13 -20.32
N GLU A 43 -1.70 -16.60 -21.46
CA GLU A 43 -0.50 -17.09 -22.15
C GLU A 43 0.76 -16.81 -21.30
N LEU A 44 1.57 -17.85 -21.07
CA LEU A 44 2.78 -17.81 -20.24
C LEU A 44 4.03 -18.00 -21.10
N THR A 45 4.22 -17.12 -22.08
CA THR A 45 5.30 -17.20 -23.08
C THR A 45 6.68 -17.12 -22.41
N TYR A 46 7.56 -18.05 -22.75
CA TYR A 46 8.97 -18.01 -22.34
C TYR A 46 9.79 -17.07 -23.23
N ASN A 47 10.74 -16.34 -22.64
CA ASN A 47 11.79 -15.57 -23.32
C ASN A 47 12.85 -15.10 -22.31
N ASP A 48 13.89 -14.42 -22.80
CA ASP A 48 15.01 -13.92 -21.99
C ASP A 48 14.58 -13.01 -20.83
N ALA A 49 13.53 -12.20 -21.02
CA ALA A 49 13.03 -11.34 -19.95
C ALA A 49 12.43 -12.19 -18.82
N VAL A 50 11.68 -13.25 -19.15
CA VAL A 50 11.15 -14.21 -18.17
C VAL A 50 12.28 -15.00 -17.52
N ARG A 51 13.25 -15.48 -18.30
CA ARG A 51 14.42 -16.25 -17.82
C ARG A 51 15.16 -15.51 -16.70
N LYS A 52 15.43 -14.22 -16.91
CA LYS A 52 16.07 -13.35 -15.91
C LYS A 52 15.36 -13.37 -14.55
N HIS A 53 14.02 -13.35 -14.54
CA HIS A 53 13.23 -13.39 -13.30
C HIS A 53 13.18 -14.80 -12.69
N ILE A 54 13.14 -15.85 -13.51
CA ILE A 54 13.27 -17.23 -13.01
C ILE A 54 14.61 -17.39 -12.29
N ASP A 55 15.71 -16.97 -12.92
CA ASP A 55 17.05 -17.04 -12.34
C ASP A 55 17.15 -16.20 -11.06
N HIS A 56 16.47 -15.05 -11.00
CA HIS A 56 16.42 -14.25 -9.77
C HIS A 56 15.80 -15.02 -8.61
N TYR A 57 14.69 -15.72 -8.81
CA TYR A 57 14.09 -16.56 -7.76
C TYR A 57 15.00 -17.74 -7.38
N LEU A 58 15.68 -18.35 -8.36
CA LEU A 58 16.57 -19.49 -8.11
C LEU A 58 17.89 -19.09 -7.45
N SER A 59 18.34 -17.84 -7.63
CA SER A 59 19.59 -17.33 -7.03
C SER A 59 19.53 -17.20 -5.51
N ASP A 60 18.33 -17.09 -4.93
CA ASP A 60 18.12 -17.03 -3.47
C ASP A 60 16.99 -18.00 -3.07
N PRO A 61 17.31 -19.31 -2.95
CA PRO A 61 16.32 -20.33 -2.61
C PRO A 61 15.63 -20.11 -1.26
N GLN A 62 16.32 -19.49 -0.30
CA GLN A 62 15.78 -19.22 1.04
C GLN A 62 14.69 -18.16 0.98
N LYS A 63 14.96 -17.04 0.31
CA LYS A 63 13.96 -15.99 0.09
C LYS A 63 12.79 -16.49 -0.75
N THR A 64 13.04 -17.35 -1.73
CA THR A 64 11.97 -17.98 -2.52
C THR A 64 11.14 -18.95 -1.68
N ALA A 65 11.76 -19.73 -0.79
CA ALA A 65 11.07 -20.58 0.17
C ALA A 65 10.15 -19.79 1.11
N ASP A 66 10.60 -18.63 1.61
CA ASP A 66 9.78 -17.71 2.42
C ASP A 66 8.59 -17.16 1.64
N LEU A 67 8.82 -16.72 0.40
CA LEU A 67 7.77 -16.20 -0.49
C LEU A 67 6.71 -17.28 -0.77
N LEU A 68 7.13 -18.51 -1.07
CA LEU A 68 6.24 -19.65 -1.29
C LEU A 68 5.41 -19.94 -0.03
N GLY A 69 6.06 -19.99 1.13
CA GLY A 69 5.42 -20.21 2.44
C GLY A 69 4.36 -19.16 2.76
N LYS A 70 4.69 -17.89 2.55
CA LYS A 70 3.75 -16.78 2.71
C LYS A 70 2.53 -16.90 1.80
N CYS A 71 2.79 -17.20 0.53
CA CYS A 71 1.74 -17.29 -0.48
C CYS A 71 0.81 -18.49 -0.28
N GLN A 72 1.28 -19.60 0.31
CA GLN A 72 0.41 -20.73 0.71
C GLN A 72 -0.71 -20.31 1.66
N VAL A 73 -0.50 -19.28 2.48
CA VAL A 73 -1.51 -18.77 3.42
C VAL A 73 -2.52 -17.84 2.72
N ILE A 74 -2.03 -16.93 1.88
CA ILE A 74 -2.89 -15.88 1.31
C ILE A 74 -3.62 -16.30 0.01
N PHE A 75 -2.99 -17.12 -0.83
CA PHE A 75 -3.53 -17.49 -2.14
C PHE A 75 -4.87 -18.22 -2.09
N PRO A 76 -5.16 -19.15 -1.15
CA PRO A 76 -6.45 -19.82 -1.12
C PRO A 76 -7.65 -18.86 -1.08
N SER A 77 -7.55 -17.79 -0.29
CA SER A 77 -8.59 -16.76 -0.21
C SER A 77 -8.70 -15.94 -1.51
N MET A 78 -7.57 -15.61 -2.12
CA MET A 78 -7.53 -14.84 -3.37
C MET A 78 -8.09 -15.64 -4.53
N GLU A 79 -7.66 -16.90 -4.67
CA GLU A 79 -8.17 -17.82 -5.68
C GLU A 79 -9.66 -18.05 -5.56
N LYS A 80 -10.19 -18.16 -4.34
CA LYS A 80 -11.63 -18.25 -4.12
C LYS A 80 -12.34 -17.03 -4.73
N ILE A 81 -11.86 -15.82 -4.43
CA ILE A 81 -12.44 -14.58 -4.97
C ILE A 81 -12.32 -14.53 -6.50
N LEU A 82 -11.18 -14.92 -7.07
CA LEU A 82 -10.99 -14.97 -8.51
C LEU A 82 -11.95 -15.96 -9.19
N ARG A 83 -12.09 -17.18 -8.64
CA ARG A 83 -13.05 -18.19 -9.12
C ARG A 83 -14.50 -17.71 -9.03
N ASP A 84 -14.88 -17.14 -7.89
CA ASP A 84 -16.24 -16.60 -7.67
C ASP A 84 -16.59 -15.50 -8.68
N ASN A 85 -15.58 -14.76 -9.16
CA ASN A 85 -15.72 -13.72 -10.20
C ASN A 85 -15.52 -14.23 -11.63
N LYS A 86 -15.33 -15.55 -11.83
CA LYS A 86 -15.06 -16.19 -13.12
C LYS A 86 -13.79 -15.66 -13.82
N LEU A 87 -12.75 -15.39 -13.03
CA LEU A 87 -11.46 -14.91 -13.52
C LEU A 87 -10.40 -16.03 -13.46
N PRO A 88 -9.34 -15.97 -14.29
CA PRO A 88 -8.21 -16.89 -14.18
C PRO A 88 -7.56 -16.81 -12.81
N ILE A 89 -7.27 -17.96 -12.21
CA ILE A 89 -6.67 -18.01 -10.87
C ILE A 89 -5.20 -17.61 -10.88
N GLU A 90 -4.56 -17.69 -12.05
CA GLU A 90 -3.17 -17.27 -12.30
C GLU A 90 -2.97 -15.79 -12.03
N LEU A 91 -4.04 -14.97 -12.06
CA LEU A 91 -3.98 -13.55 -11.66
C LEU A 91 -3.46 -13.35 -10.23
N LYS A 92 -3.49 -14.37 -9.36
CA LYS A 92 -2.86 -14.32 -8.03
C LYS A 92 -1.35 -14.04 -8.10
N TYR A 93 -0.66 -14.49 -9.17
CA TYR A 93 0.78 -14.24 -9.35
C TYR A 93 1.09 -12.75 -9.55
N LEU A 94 0.09 -11.95 -9.88
CA LEU A 94 0.22 -10.50 -9.91
C LEU A 94 0.59 -9.93 -8.55
N VAL A 95 0.16 -10.55 -7.46
CA VAL A 95 0.51 -10.13 -6.10
C VAL A 95 2.01 -10.30 -5.84
N VAL A 96 2.61 -11.32 -6.43
CA VAL A 96 4.06 -11.57 -6.34
C VAL A 96 4.81 -10.53 -7.17
N ALA A 97 4.50 -10.42 -8.47
CA ALA A 97 5.14 -9.45 -9.36
C ALA A 97 4.93 -7.99 -8.94
N ALA A 98 3.80 -7.69 -8.29
CA ALA A 98 3.54 -6.38 -7.76
C ALA A 98 4.38 -6.11 -6.52
N SER A 99 4.15 -6.86 -5.45
CA SER A 99 4.58 -6.47 -4.10
C SER A 99 5.52 -7.47 -3.42
N GLY A 100 5.88 -8.57 -4.08
CA GLY A 100 6.48 -9.72 -3.39
C GLY A 100 5.54 -10.29 -2.33
N ALA A 101 4.23 -10.25 -2.59
CA ALA A 101 3.19 -10.60 -1.62
C ALA A 101 3.28 -9.80 -0.30
N ASN A 102 3.65 -8.53 -0.36
CA ASN A 102 3.78 -7.65 0.81
C ASN A 102 2.63 -6.65 0.90
N ASN A 103 1.80 -6.75 1.96
CA ASN A 103 0.73 -5.79 2.25
C ASN A 103 1.23 -4.42 2.70
N GLU A 104 2.44 -4.33 3.24
CA GLU A 104 3.03 -3.06 3.67
C GLU A 104 3.75 -2.33 2.53
N MET A 105 3.78 -2.92 1.33
CA MET A 105 4.40 -2.30 0.16
C MET A 105 3.73 -0.96 -0.17
N VAL A 106 4.52 0.11 -0.25
CA VAL A 106 4.11 1.43 -0.72
C VAL A 106 5.13 1.93 -1.74
N ALA A 107 4.72 2.04 -3.00
CA ALA A 107 5.58 2.57 -4.06
C ALA A 107 5.69 4.10 -3.97
N PRO A 108 6.74 4.73 -4.56
CA PRO A 108 6.85 6.19 -4.64
C PRO A 108 5.65 6.89 -5.30
N THR A 109 4.96 6.19 -6.20
CA THR A 109 3.73 6.66 -6.85
C THR A 109 2.49 6.64 -5.94
N GLY A 110 2.61 6.07 -4.73
CA GLY A 110 1.52 5.88 -3.78
C GLY A 110 0.67 4.62 -4.01
N ALA A 111 1.05 3.74 -4.95
CA ALA A 111 0.50 2.40 -5.07
C ALA A 111 0.78 1.58 -3.79
N THR A 112 -0.21 0.87 -3.26
CA THR A 112 -0.11 0.24 -1.93
C THR A 112 -0.70 -1.17 -1.87
N GLY A 113 -0.16 -2.00 -0.97
CA GLY A 113 -0.72 -3.29 -0.62
C GLY A 113 -0.27 -4.43 -1.53
N TYR A 114 -0.85 -5.61 -1.30
CA TYR A 114 -0.57 -6.85 -2.06
C TYR A 114 -0.63 -6.63 -3.58
N TRP A 115 -1.65 -5.91 -4.03
CA TRP A 115 -1.92 -5.66 -5.44
C TRP A 115 -1.26 -4.38 -5.98
N ARG A 116 -0.47 -3.65 -5.16
CA ARG A 116 0.06 -2.30 -5.45
C ARG A 116 -0.97 -1.41 -6.15
N MET A 117 -2.15 -1.32 -5.56
CA MET A 117 -3.24 -0.61 -6.19
C MET A 117 -3.10 0.90 -6.02
N MET A 118 -3.24 1.64 -7.10
CA MET A 118 -3.26 3.10 -7.07
C MET A 118 -4.46 3.64 -6.29
N TYR A 119 -4.28 4.76 -5.61
CA TYR A 119 -5.31 5.35 -4.74
C TYR A 119 -6.65 5.58 -5.46
N ASN A 120 -6.62 6.20 -6.64
CA ASN A 120 -7.82 6.49 -7.43
C ASN A 120 -8.54 5.22 -7.89
N VAL A 121 -7.80 4.20 -8.34
CA VAL A 121 -8.35 2.89 -8.72
C VAL A 121 -9.02 2.25 -7.51
N ALA A 122 -8.30 2.14 -6.39
CA ALA A 122 -8.82 1.55 -5.16
C ALA A 122 -10.13 2.21 -4.69
N ARG A 123 -10.20 3.54 -4.72
CA ARG A 123 -11.43 4.29 -4.38
C ARG A 123 -12.57 4.02 -5.35
N THR A 124 -12.27 3.90 -6.64
CA THR A 124 -13.26 3.62 -7.69
C THR A 124 -13.89 2.25 -7.47
N TYR A 125 -13.10 1.25 -7.08
CA TYR A 125 -13.55 -0.11 -6.78
C TYR A 125 -13.91 -0.32 -5.30
N GLY A 126 -14.33 0.74 -4.62
CA GLY A 126 -15.02 0.65 -3.32
C GLY A 126 -14.13 0.57 -2.07
N LEU A 127 -12.80 0.62 -2.20
CA LEU A 127 -11.91 0.60 -1.04
C LEU A 127 -11.95 1.92 -0.26
N LYS A 128 -11.94 1.80 1.08
CA LYS A 128 -11.84 2.93 2.00
C LYS A 128 -10.38 3.23 2.30
N ILE A 129 -9.99 4.46 1.98
CA ILE A 129 -8.64 4.97 2.23
C ILE A 129 -8.77 6.36 2.84
N ASN A 130 -8.20 6.54 4.03
CA ASN A 130 -8.14 7.80 4.76
C ASN A 130 -6.89 7.84 5.67
N SER A 131 -6.81 8.82 6.57
CA SER A 131 -5.65 9.03 7.44
C SER A 131 -5.40 7.91 8.46
N PHE A 132 -6.42 7.10 8.76
CA PHE A 132 -6.36 6.01 9.74
C PHE A 132 -6.48 4.62 9.11
N LEU A 133 -7.08 4.53 7.92
CA LEU A 133 -7.44 3.28 7.27
C LEU A 133 -6.90 3.22 5.84
N ASP A 134 -6.32 2.08 5.44
CA ASP A 134 -6.03 1.77 4.05
C ASP A 134 -6.43 0.33 3.71
N GLU A 135 -7.63 0.15 3.15
CA GLU A 135 -8.15 -1.18 2.81
C GLU A 135 -7.41 -1.85 1.64
N ARG A 136 -6.47 -1.16 0.98
CA ARG A 136 -5.57 -1.79 -0.01
C ARG A 136 -4.63 -2.82 0.64
N LYS A 137 -4.41 -2.70 1.95
CA LYS A 137 -3.57 -3.63 2.73
C LYS A 137 -4.32 -4.89 3.17
N ASP A 138 -5.64 -4.93 3.06
CA ASP A 138 -6.44 -6.12 3.40
C ASP A 138 -6.43 -7.12 2.23
N PRO A 139 -6.03 -8.39 2.42
CA PRO A 139 -5.92 -9.35 1.32
C PRO A 139 -7.26 -9.69 0.67
N VAL A 140 -8.37 -9.64 1.40
CA VAL A 140 -9.70 -10.01 0.87
C VAL A 140 -10.31 -8.84 0.12
N ARG A 141 -10.39 -7.67 0.75
CA ARG A 141 -10.98 -6.45 0.15
C ARG A 141 -10.18 -5.99 -1.06
N SER A 142 -8.84 -5.95 -0.94
CA SER A 142 -8.00 -5.54 -2.07
C SER A 142 -8.11 -6.50 -3.25
N THR A 143 -8.26 -7.81 -3.01
CA THR A 143 -8.47 -8.80 -4.07
C THR A 143 -9.83 -8.65 -4.75
N GLN A 144 -10.90 -8.34 -4.01
CA GLN A 144 -12.21 -8.07 -4.61
C GLN A 144 -12.17 -6.84 -5.54
N ALA A 145 -11.50 -5.78 -5.10
CA ALA A 145 -11.28 -4.59 -5.91
C ALA A 145 -10.41 -4.88 -7.13
N ALA A 146 -9.33 -5.66 -6.97
CA ALA A 146 -8.42 -6.03 -8.06
C ALA A 146 -9.12 -6.92 -9.08
N ALA A 147 -9.91 -7.90 -8.63
CA ALA A 147 -10.73 -8.76 -9.48
C ALA A 147 -11.70 -7.94 -10.34
N SER A 148 -12.41 -6.99 -9.71
CA SER A 148 -13.33 -6.10 -10.44
C SER A 148 -12.59 -5.26 -11.48
N TYR A 149 -11.44 -4.68 -11.12
CA TYR A 149 -10.66 -3.87 -12.05
C TYR A 149 -10.08 -4.70 -13.21
N LEU A 150 -9.50 -5.86 -12.93
CA LEU A 150 -8.95 -6.75 -13.95
C LEU A 150 -10.03 -7.28 -14.89
N LYS A 151 -11.25 -7.51 -14.39
CA LYS A 151 -12.42 -7.86 -15.21
C LYS A 151 -12.76 -6.74 -16.19
N ASP A 152 -12.80 -5.50 -15.73
CA ASP A 152 -13.09 -4.33 -16.58
C ASP A 152 -11.99 -4.11 -17.62
N LEU A 153 -10.72 -4.26 -17.23
CA LEU A 153 -9.58 -4.20 -18.16
C LEU A 153 -9.68 -5.28 -19.23
N ASN A 154 -10.01 -6.53 -18.86
CA ASN A 154 -10.17 -7.59 -19.85
C ASN A 154 -11.41 -7.40 -20.72
N GLY A 155 -12.47 -6.74 -20.22
CA GLY A 155 -13.59 -6.31 -21.05
C GLY A 155 -13.19 -5.28 -22.13
N ILE A 156 -12.15 -4.48 -21.89
CA ILE A 156 -11.63 -3.50 -22.85
C ILE A 156 -10.68 -4.15 -23.85
N TYR A 157 -9.71 -4.93 -23.37
CA TYR A 157 -8.61 -5.43 -24.20
C TYR A 157 -8.87 -6.81 -24.80
N ASN A 158 -9.78 -7.59 -24.21
CA ASN A 158 -10.06 -8.99 -24.56
C ASN A 158 -8.78 -9.84 -24.70
N ASN A 159 -7.79 -9.54 -23.87
CA ASN A 159 -6.48 -10.17 -23.85
C ASN A 159 -5.89 -9.97 -22.45
N TRP A 160 -5.59 -11.08 -21.77
CA TRP A 160 -5.12 -11.03 -20.39
C TRP A 160 -3.73 -10.39 -20.25
N GLN A 161 -2.80 -10.64 -21.17
CA GLN A 161 -1.47 -10.03 -21.11
C GLN A 161 -1.55 -8.50 -21.28
N LEU A 162 -2.37 -8.01 -22.23
CA LEU A 162 -2.63 -6.57 -22.37
C LEU A 162 -3.37 -6.00 -21.16
N SER A 163 -4.32 -6.73 -20.59
CA SER A 163 -5.04 -6.31 -19.38
C SER A 163 -4.09 -6.16 -18.18
N LEU A 164 -3.16 -7.10 -18.01
CA LEU A 164 -2.12 -7.01 -16.99
C LEU A 164 -1.14 -5.87 -17.28
N ALA A 165 -0.79 -5.63 -18.55
CA ALA A 165 0.05 -4.50 -18.93
C ALA A 165 -0.65 -3.16 -18.64
N ALA A 166 -1.96 -3.05 -18.86
CA ALA A 166 -2.77 -1.88 -18.52
C ALA A 166 -2.90 -1.70 -17.00
N TYR A 167 -2.97 -2.80 -16.24
CA TYR A 167 -2.94 -2.76 -14.79
C TYR A 167 -1.62 -2.13 -14.30
N ALA A 168 -0.49 -2.57 -14.85
CA ALA A 168 0.84 -2.07 -14.50
C ALA A 168 1.08 -0.62 -14.92
N ASN A 169 0.59 -0.22 -16.09
CA ASN A 169 0.91 1.06 -16.75
C ASN A 169 -0.22 2.09 -16.71
N THR A 170 -1.42 1.76 -16.27
CA THR A 170 -2.69 2.42 -16.61
C THR A 170 -3.09 2.26 -18.09
N PRO A 171 -4.41 2.27 -18.41
CA PRO A 171 -4.89 2.20 -19.79
C PRO A 171 -4.34 3.29 -20.71
N ALA A 172 -4.11 4.50 -20.17
CA ALA A 172 -3.64 5.62 -20.97
C ALA A 172 -2.23 5.40 -21.54
N ILE A 173 -1.31 4.87 -20.71
CA ILE A 173 0.06 4.58 -21.13
C ILE A 173 0.05 3.36 -22.06
N LEU A 174 -0.67 2.29 -21.73
CA LEU A 174 -0.73 1.12 -22.61
C LEU A 174 -1.28 1.50 -23.99
N ASN A 175 -2.37 2.26 -24.06
CA ASN A 175 -2.95 2.66 -25.34
C ASN A 175 -1.99 3.56 -26.14
N LYS A 176 -1.12 4.33 -25.48
CA LYS A 176 -0.05 5.08 -26.17
C LYS A 176 0.97 4.12 -26.78
N SER A 177 1.44 3.13 -26.02
CA SER A 177 2.38 2.11 -26.51
C SER A 177 1.78 1.25 -27.63
N ILE A 178 0.51 0.85 -27.54
CA ILE A 178 -0.21 0.16 -28.62
C ILE A 178 -0.19 1.01 -29.91
N ARG A 179 -0.48 2.31 -29.84
CA ARG A 179 -0.39 3.19 -31.02
C ARG A 179 1.03 3.26 -31.59
N GLN A 180 2.05 3.34 -30.73
CA GLN A 180 3.45 3.39 -31.15
C GLN A 180 3.92 2.08 -31.81
N SER A 181 3.37 0.94 -31.40
CA SER A 181 3.64 -0.37 -32.01
C SER A 181 2.96 -0.56 -33.38
N GLY A 182 2.15 0.39 -33.84
CA GLY A 182 1.32 0.23 -35.04
C GLY A 182 0.04 -0.56 -34.79
N TYR A 183 -0.60 -0.35 -33.64
CA TYR A 183 -1.85 -1.00 -33.22
C TYR A 183 -1.75 -2.51 -33.05
N LYS A 184 -0.59 -3.02 -32.64
CA LYS A 184 -0.42 -4.43 -32.30
C LYS A 184 -1.21 -4.76 -31.03
N MET A 185 -1.87 -5.92 -31.05
CA MET A 185 -2.74 -6.39 -29.96
C MET A 185 -2.15 -7.61 -29.24
N ASN A 186 -0.88 -7.91 -29.47
CA ASN A 186 -0.08 -8.87 -28.70
C ASN A 186 0.83 -8.09 -27.74
N TYR A 187 0.98 -8.59 -26.50
CA TYR A 187 1.81 -7.91 -25.49
C TYR A 187 3.28 -7.80 -25.89
N TRP A 188 3.87 -8.87 -26.44
CA TRP A 188 5.28 -8.91 -26.81
C TRP A 188 5.61 -8.01 -27.99
N ASP A 189 4.65 -7.76 -28.88
CA ASP A 189 4.79 -6.74 -29.94
C ASP A 189 4.76 -5.31 -29.37
N VAL A 190 4.01 -5.08 -28.28
CA VAL A 190 3.92 -3.78 -27.60
C VAL A 190 5.10 -3.57 -26.64
N TYR A 191 5.68 -4.66 -26.12
CA TYR A 191 6.74 -4.69 -25.11
C TYR A 191 7.89 -3.70 -25.36
N PRO A 192 8.46 -3.58 -26.58
CA PRO A 192 9.57 -2.65 -26.85
C PRO A 192 9.21 -1.16 -26.66
N THR A 193 7.91 -0.83 -26.69
CA THR A 193 7.41 0.55 -26.57
C THR A 193 6.91 0.89 -25.16
N LEU A 194 6.98 -0.05 -24.21
CA LEU A 194 6.57 0.17 -22.83
C LEU A 194 7.66 0.90 -22.02
N PRO A 195 7.28 1.67 -20.99
CA PRO A 195 8.24 2.25 -20.05
C PRO A 195 9.11 1.19 -19.36
N ALA A 196 10.36 1.54 -19.08
CA ALA A 196 11.32 0.62 -18.50
C ALA A 196 10.95 0.19 -17.07
N GLU A 197 10.25 1.03 -16.31
CA GLU A 197 9.86 0.74 -14.93
C GLU A 197 8.76 -0.34 -14.82
N THR A 198 8.01 -0.57 -15.90
CA THR A 198 6.80 -1.41 -15.90
C THR A 198 6.87 -2.56 -16.90
N LYS A 199 7.83 -2.55 -17.83
CA LYS A 199 8.09 -3.66 -18.76
C LYS A 199 8.41 -4.96 -18.02
N GLU A 200 9.01 -4.89 -16.83
CA GLU A 200 9.43 -6.05 -16.04
C GLU A 200 8.24 -6.81 -15.42
N PHE A 201 7.06 -6.18 -15.36
CA PHE A 201 5.93 -6.67 -14.58
C PHE A 201 5.31 -7.97 -15.12
N ILE A 202 5.18 -8.11 -16.44
CA ILE A 202 4.65 -9.35 -17.05
C ILE A 202 5.69 -10.46 -17.06
N PRO A 203 6.98 -10.20 -17.41
CA PRO A 203 8.03 -11.19 -17.23
C PRO A 203 8.09 -11.76 -15.80
N GLU A 204 8.01 -10.90 -14.77
CA GLU A 204 8.01 -11.32 -13.37
C GLU A 204 6.73 -12.11 -13.01
N PHE A 205 5.58 -11.74 -13.56
CA PHE A 205 4.32 -12.50 -13.42
C PHE A 205 4.44 -13.93 -13.97
N ILE A 206 5.02 -14.08 -15.17
CA ILE A 206 5.21 -15.38 -15.81
C ILE A 206 6.25 -16.21 -15.03
N ALA A 207 7.35 -15.59 -14.61
CA ALA A 207 8.35 -16.24 -13.78
C ALA A 207 7.79 -16.67 -12.40
N SER A 208 6.90 -15.87 -11.82
CA SER A 208 6.15 -16.25 -10.62
C SER A 208 5.29 -17.48 -10.88
N ALA A 209 4.56 -17.53 -12.00
CA ALA A 209 3.80 -18.72 -12.38
C ALA A 209 4.71 -19.96 -12.52
N TYR A 210 5.89 -19.82 -13.14
CA TYR A 210 6.87 -20.89 -13.23
C TYR A 210 7.30 -21.40 -11.85
N ILE A 211 7.81 -20.52 -10.99
CA ILE A 211 8.36 -20.91 -9.69
C ILE A 211 7.29 -21.56 -8.81
N PHE A 212 6.08 -21.02 -8.78
CA PHE A 212 5.03 -21.59 -7.95
C PHE A 212 4.53 -22.97 -8.41
N ASN A 213 4.75 -23.34 -9.68
CA ASN A 213 4.39 -24.65 -10.19
C ASN A 213 5.57 -25.64 -10.19
N PHE A 214 6.81 -25.16 -10.25
CA PHE A 214 8.00 -26.00 -10.45
C PHE A 214 9.09 -25.84 -9.37
N PHE A 215 8.78 -25.25 -8.21
CA PHE A 215 9.77 -25.03 -7.14
C PHE A 215 10.40 -26.34 -6.62
N ARG A 216 9.66 -27.45 -6.65
CA ARG A 216 10.12 -28.75 -6.13
C ARG A 216 11.21 -29.34 -7.01
N GLU A 217 11.09 -29.15 -8.31
CA GLU A 217 12.03 -29.56 -9.33
C GLU A 217 13.36 -28.79 -9.24
N HIS A 218 13.35 -27.68 -8.50
CA HIS A 218 14.54 -26.88 -8.15
C HIS A 218 15.03 -27.13 -6.72
N GLY A 219 14.49 -28.14 -6.02
CA GLY A 219 14.90 -28.49 -4.66
C GLY A 219 14.48 -27.48 -3.59
N ILE A 220 13.56 -26.57 -3.90
CA ILE A 220 13.08 -25.56 -2.94
C ILE A 220 11.94 -26.18 -2.12
N THR A 221 11.95 -25.96 -0.81
CA THR A 221 10.85 -26.36 0.07
C THR A 221 10.27 -25.11 0.73
N PRO A 222 8.96 -24.82 0.58
CA PRO A 222 8.32 -23.66 1.18
C PRO A 222 8.51 -23.66 2.70
N HIS A 223 8.95 -22.53 3.26
CA HIS A 223 9.04 -22.40 4.71
C HIS A 223 7.66 -22.34 5.33
N LYS A 224 7.54 -22.93 6.53
CA LYS A 224 6.31 -22.79 7.30
C LYS A 224 6.20 -21.32 7.72
N HIS A 225 5.06 -20.72 7.42
CA HIS A 225 4.85 -19.30 7.71
C HIS A 225 3.85 -19.10 8.84
N ASP A 226 4.23 -18.28 9.81
CA ASP A 226 3.49 -18.07 11.06
C ASP A 226 2.24 -17.18 10.91
N LEU A 227 1.98 -16.60 9.71
CA LEU A 227 0.71 -15.93 9.34
C LEU A 227 -0.54 -16.82 9.55
N LEU A 228 -0.35 -18.10 9.86
CA LEU A 228 -1.37 -19.03 10.35
C LEU A 228 -1.78 -18.82 11.81
N MET A 229 -1.41 -17.70 12.46
CA MET A 229 -1.95 -17.40 13.78
C MET A 229 -3.48 -17.42 13.72
N ALA A 230 -4.07 -18.43 14.37
CA ALA A 230 -5.52 -18.54 14.45
C ALA A 230 -6.04 -17.28 15.14
N TYR A 231 -7.01 -16.63 14.53
CA TYR A 231 -7.64 -15.42 15.05
C TYR A 231 -9.15 -15.57 15.12
N ASP A 232 -9.75 -14.67 15.88
CA ASP A 232 -11.19 -14.46 15.93
C ASP A 232 -11.44 -12.93 15.88
N THR A 233 -12.69 -12.51 15.71
CA THR A 233 -13.03 -11.13 15.39
C THR A 233 -13.87 -10.47 16.47
N VAL A 234 -13.64 -9.17 16.68
CA VAL A 234 -14.45 -8.32 17.57
C VAL A 234 -14.85 -7.04 16.85
N THR A 235 -16.01 -6.50 17.20
CA THR A 235 -16.47 -5.20 16.69
C THR A 235 -16.09 -4.08 17.64
N VAL A 236 -15.57 -2.98 17.09
CA VAL A 236 -15.14 -1.80 17.83
C VAL A 236 -15.69 -0.55 17.17
N ASN A 237 -16.44 0.23 17.93
CA ASN A 237 -17.04 1.48 17.48
C ASN A 237 -16.45 2.73 18.15
N LYS A 238 -15.53 2.56 19.12
CA LYS A 238 -14.86 3.63 19.83
C LYS A 238 -13.42 3.81 19.33
N TRP A 239 -12.89 5.00 19.54
CA TRP A 239 -11.48 5.28 19.34
C TRP A 239 -10.65 4.47 20.34
N ILE A 240 -9.69 3.67 19.86
CA ILE A 240 -8.79 2.88 20.71
C ILE A 240 -7.46 2.62 20.00
N SER A 241 -6.33 2.75 20.72
CA SER A 241 -5.00 2.42 20.21
C SER A 241 -4.67 0.94 20.36
N PHE A 242 -3.75 0.43 19.54
CA PHE A 242 -3.21 -0.90 19.69
C PHE A 242 -2.45 -1.06 21.00
N ASP A 243 -1.82 0.00 21.52
CA ASP A 243 -1.20 -0.03 22.85
C ASP A 243 -2.23 -0.30 23.95
N GLN A 244 -3.40 0.36 23.89
CA GLN A 244 -4.49 0.09 24.83
C GLN A 244 -4.97 -1.36 24.77
N ILE A 245 -5.13 -1.91 23.56
CA ILE A 245 -5.52 -3.31 23.34
C ILE A 245 -4.42 -4.25 23.86
N SER A 246 -3.16 -3.97 23.53
CA SER A 246 -1.96 -4.70 23.93
C SER A 246 -1.83 -4.79 25.44
N SER A 247 -1.86 -3.65 26.14
CA SER A 247 -1.77 -3.61 27.60
C SER A 247 -2.91 -4.33 28.29
N THR A 248 -4.12 -4.28 27.72
CA THR A 248 -5.29 -4.91 28.34
C THR A 248 -5.32 -6.42 28.13
N LEU A 249 -4.96 -6.89 26.94
CA LEU A 249 -5.08 -8.30 26.56
C LEU A 249 -3.76 -9.07 26.60
N SER A 250 -2.65 -8.39 26.89
CA SER A 250 -1.29 -8.92 26.79
C SER A 250 -1.05 -9.55 25.43
N ILE A 251 -1.24 -8.75 24.37
CA ILE A 251 -0.98 -9.12 22.97
C ILE A 251 0.11 -8.18 22.45
N PRO A 252 1.20 -8.68 21.86
CA PRO A 252 2.18 -7.82 21.22
C PRO A 252 1.55 -6.90 20.16
N VAL A 253 1.96 -5.64 20.12
CA VAL A 253 1.47 -4.68 19.10
C VAL A 253 1.83 -5.14 17.68
N SER A 254 2.96 -5.85 17.51
CA SER A 254 3.34 -6.49 16.25
C SER A 254 2.25 -7.41 15.71
N ASP A 255 1.70 -8.26 16.57
CA ASP A 255 0.69 -9.25 16.21
C ASP A 255 -0.64 -8.57 15.85
N LEU A 256 -0.96 -7.46 16.53
CA LEU A 256 -2.12 -6.62 16.19
C LEU A 256 -1.96 -5.97 14.82
N ARG A 257 -0.77 -5.46 14.48
CA ARG A 257 -0.48 -4.90 13.15
C ARG A 257 -0.56 -5.94 12.05
N GLU A 258 0.00 -7.13 12.30
CA GLU A 258 -0.01 -8.24 11.34
C GLU A 258 -1.43 -8.72 11.05
N LEU A 259 -2.25 -8.89 12.10
CA LEU A 259 -3.65 -9.27 11.95
C LEU A 259 -4.52 -8.16 11.35
N ASN A 260 -4.19 -6.89 11.60
CA ASN A 260 -5.03 -5.75 11.25
C ASN A 260 -4.27 -4.69 10.43
N PRO A 261 -3.74 -5.07 9.24
CA PRO A 261 -2.82 -4.21 8.49
C PRO A 261 -3.48 -2.96 7.93
N ILE A 262 -4.82 -2.90 7.91
CA ILE A 262 -5.56 -1.74 7.41
C ILE A 262 -5.39 -0.49 8.27
N PHE A 263 -5.04 -0.60 9.56
CA PHE A 263 -4.93 0.54 10.47
C PHE A 263 -3.53 1.15 10.41
N LYS A 264 -3.42 2.38 9.90
CA LYS A 264 -2.13 3.02 9.57
C LYS A 264 -1.37 3.60 10.76
N LYS A 265 -2.08 3.92 11.85
CA LYS A 265 -1.54 4.69 12.99
C LYS A 265 -1.69 3.92 14.30
N ASP A 266 -1.75 2.59 14.23
CA ASP A 266 -1.97 1.72 15.39
C ASP A 266 -3.20 2.14 16.21
N VAL A 267 -4.23 2.62 15.52
CA VAL A 267 -5.46 3.13 16.12
C VAL A 267 -6.64 2.69 15.29
N VAL A 268 -7.67 2.24 16.00
CA VAL A 268 -8.99 1.98 15.46
C VAL A 268 -9.81 3.26 15.69
N PRO A 269 -10.22 3.96 14.62
CA PRO A 269 -10.94 5.21 14.77
C PRO A 269 -12.40 4.97 15.18
N LEU A 270 -13.07 6.04 15.61
CA LEU A 270 -14.52 6.03 15.82
C LEU A 270 -15.23 5.69 14.50
N GLY A 271 -16.06 4.65 14.50
CA GLY A 271 -16.71 4.13 13.30
C GLY A 271 -18.19 3.85 13.49
N VAL A 272 -19.02 4.37 12.58
CA VAL A 272 -20.41 3.96 12.39
C VAL A 272 -20.58 3.64 10.89
N PRO A 273 -20.72 2.35 10.50
CA PRO A 273 -20.78 1.16 11.35
C PRO A 273 -19.44 0.85 12.06
N PRO A 274 -19.47 0.02 13.13
CA PRO A 274 -18.26 -0.40 13.86
C PRO A 274 -17.22 -1.07 12.95
N TYR A 275 -15.95 -0.95 13.31
CA TYR A 275 -14.86 -1.67 12.66
C TYR A 275 -14.73 -3.09 13.22
N VAL A 276 -14.30 -4.03 12.37
CA VAL A 276 -13.95 -5.38 12.78
C VAL A 276 -12.44 -5.46 13.01
N ILE A 277 -12.04 -5.96 14.16
CA ILE A 277 -10.64 -6.20 14.54
C ILE A 277 -10.44 -7.70 14.70
N LYS A 278 -9.37 -8.23 14.13
CA LYS A 278 -8.87 -9.59 14.33
C LYS A 278 -7.95 -9.64 15.54
N LEU A 279 -8.21 -10.55 16.46
CA LEU A 279 -7.40 -10.80 17.65
C LEU A 279 -6.96 -12.27 17.68
N PRO A 280 -5.79 -12.61 18.25
CA PRO A 280 -5.37 -13.99 18.40
C PRO A 280 -6.43 -14.84 19.12
N LYS A 281 -6.59 -16.08 18.68
CA LYS A 281 -7.58 -17.02 19.23
C LYS A 281 -7.35 -17.18 20.73
N GLY A 282 -8.44 -17.17 21.50
CA GLY A 282 -8.40 -17.21 22.97
C GLY A 282 -8.39 -15.84 23.65
N LYS A 283 -8.00 -14.76 22.95
CA LYS A 283 -8.02 -13.39 23.52
C LYS A 283 -9.39 -12.70 23.41
N VAL A 284 -10.24 -13.14 22.48
CA VAL A 284 -11.59 -12.57 22.27
C VAL A 284 -12.51 -12.70 23.50
N LYS A 285 -12.43 -13.80 24.25
CA LYS A 285 -13.21 -13.97 25.49
C LYS A 285 -12.92 -12.87 26.51
N ASN A 286 -11.65 -12.43 26.59
CA ASN A 286 -11.22 -11.38 27.51
C ASN A 286 -11.63 -9.98 27.03
N TRP A 287 -11.81 -9.78 25.72
CA TRP A 287 -12.24 -8.49 25.16
C TRP A 287 -13.59 -8.05 25.72
N GLY A 288 -14.59 -8.94 25.72
CA GLY A 288 -15.94 -8.60 26.22
C GLY A 288 -15.93 -8.11 27.66
N ARG A 289 -15.04 -8.66 28.50
CA ARG A 289 -14.87 -8.30 29.92
C ARG A 289 -14.06 -7.03 30.12
N LEU A 290 -13.06 -6.78 29.29
CA LEU A 290 -12.04 -5.75 29.55
C LEU A 290 -12.12 -4.52 28.64
N LYS A 291 -12.97 -4.55 27.60
CA LYS A 291 -13.09 -3.44 26.62
C LYS A 291 -13.34 -2.08 27.25
N ASP A 292 -14.13 -2.01 28.32
CA ASP A 292 -14.46 -0.75 28.98
C ASP A 292 -13.24 -0.18 29.73
N SER A 293 -12.39 -1.05 30.28
CA SER A 293 -11.08 -0.66 30.81
C SER A 293 -10.14 -0.19 29.70
N SER A 294 -10.15 -0.85 28.53
CA SER A 294 -9.33 -0.41 27.39
C SER A 294 -9.75 0.96 26.87
N TYR A 295 -11.05 1.27 26.88
CA TYR A 295 -11.57 2.57 26.45
C TYR A 295 -11.25 3.70 27.43
N ASN A 296 -11.15 3.40 28.72
CA ASN A 296 -10.86 4.38 29.77
C ASN A 296 -9.37 4.51 30.10
N TYR A 297 -8.51 3.71 29.47
CA TYR A 297 -7.06 3.73 29.71
C TYR A 297 -6.44 5.03 29.17
N VAL A 298 -5.88 5.84 30.06
CA VAL A 298 -5.02 6.98 29.71
C VAL A 298 -3.57 6.49 29.75
N PRO A 299 -2.81 6.50 28.63
CA PRO A 299 -1.41 6.07 28.65
C PRO A 299 -0.59 6.92 29.61
N ARG A 300 0.36 6.31 30.32
CA ARG A 300 1.25 7.08 31.19
C ARG A 300 2.18 7.95 30.32
N PRO A 301 2.54 9.16 30.73
CA PRO A 301 3.38 10.08 29.93
C PRO A 301 4.73 9.49 29.49
N VAL A 302 5.21 8.44 30.16
CA VAL A 302 6.50 7.78 29.88
C VAL A 302 6.45 6.91 28.60
N ASP A 303 5.26 6.51 28.15
CA ASP A 303 5.07 5.65 26.97
C ASP A 303 4.96 6.45 25.65
N MET A 304 4.95 7.79 25.72
CA MET A 304 4.78 8.69 24.56
C MET A 304 6.06 9.41 24.14
N ALA A 305 7.20 9.17 24.79
CA ALA A 305 8.46 9.71 24.32
C ALA A 305 8.86 8.97 23.03
N PRO A 306 9.06 9.66 21.88
CA PRO A 306 9.71 9.02 20.75
C PRO A 306 11.09 8.53 21.21
N ARG A 307 11.40 7.24 20.99
CA ARG A 307 12.78 6.76 21.10
C ARG A 307 13.59 7.45 19.99
N ILE A 308 14.18 8.59 20.33
CA ILE A 308 15.17 9.27 19.51
C ILE A 308 16.39 8.35 19.49
N THR A 309 16.61 7.64 18.38
CA THR A 309 17.94 7.14 18.04
C THR A 309 18.87 8.35 17.99
N GLN A 310 19.82 8.41 18.92
CA GLN A 310 20.82 9.47 18.98
C GLN A 310 21.62 9.46 17.68
N LYS A 311 21.39 10.48 16.85
CA LYS A 311 22.35 10.91 15.85
C LYS A 311 23.09 12.07 16.52
N GLU A 312 24.36 11.86 16.84
CA GLU A 312 25.22 12.93 17.32
C GLU A 312 25.41 13.95 16.19
N GLU A 313 24.96 15.18 16.42
CA GLU A 313 25.33 16.34 15.60
C GLU A 313 25.83 17.46 16.52
N PRO A 314 26.76 18.30 16.02
CA PRO A 314 27.77 18.96 16.85
C PRO A 314 27.25 20.22 17.54
N LYS A 315 27.91 20.49 18.67
CA LYS A 315 27.64 21.53 19.67
C LYS A 315 27.81 22.95 19.09
N PRO A 316 26.81 23.85 19.19
CA PRO A 316 27.02 25.27 18.91
C PRO A 316 27.56 26.00 20.16
N GLU A 317 28.57 26.84 19.96
CA GLU A 317 29.11 27.78 20.94
C GLU A 317 28.12 28.89 21.30
N VAL A 318 28.19 29.31 22.57
CA VAL A 318 27.37 30.37 23.20
C VAL A 318 28.15 31.69 23.23
N LYS A 319 27.47 32.82 22.98
CA LYS A 319 27.63 34.10 23.72
C LYS A 319 26.59 35.18 23.28
N PRO A 320 26.35 36.25 24.07
CA PRO A 320 25.12 36.39 24.85
C PRO A 320 24.29 37.66 24.57
N GLU A 321 23.07 37.64 25.15
CA GLU A 321 22.15 38.70 25.63
C GLU A 321 22.26 40.15 25.13
N GLU A 322 21.09 40.77 24.85
CA GLU A 322 20.65 42.00 25.54
C GLU A 322 19.13 42.28 25.34
N THR A 323 18.41 42.27 26.46
CA THR A 323 17.53 43.31 27.02
C THR A 323 16.39 43.98 26.21
N THR A 324 15.18 43.96 26.79
CA THR A 324 14.43 45.13 27.34
C THR A 324 12.91 45.08 27.05
N GLN A 325 12.11 44.89 28.12
CA GLN A 325 10.88 45.61 28.59
C GLN A 325 9.82 46.07 27.56
N LYS A 326 8.53 46.30 27.85
CA LYS A 326 7.49 46.06 28.88
C LYS A 326 6.22 46.71 28.28
N ASN A 327 5.04 46.21 28.65
CA ASN A 327 3.77 46.94 28.91
C ASN A 327 3.20 47.88 27.82
N THR A 328 1.91 47.82 27.47
CA THR A 328 0.84 48.32 28.34
C THR A 328 -0.54 47.86 27.89
N GLU A 329 -1.43 47.82 28.88
CA GLU A 329 -2.87 47.58 28.85
C GLU A 329 -3.64 48.59 27.99
N ASN A 330 -4.85 48.19 27.54
CA ASN A 330 -5.99 49.06 27.74
C ASN A 330 -7.33 48.29 27.81
N THR A 331 -8.12 48.77 28.74
CA THR A 331 -9.41 48.32 29.28
C THR A 331 -10.58 48.92 28.48
N ALA A 332 -11.68 48.18 28.33
CA ALA A 332 -13.07 48.61 28.66
C ALA A 332 -14.15 47.79 27.92
N GLU A 333 -15.06 47.25 28.74
CA GLU A 333 -16.39 46.66 28.52
C GLU A 333 -17.46 47.71 28.08
N PRO A 334 -18.79 47.41 28.10
CA PRO A 334 -19.57 46.31 27.50
C PRO A 334 -20.83 46.82 26.77
N GLU A 335 -21.58 45.95 26.08
CA GLU A 335 -23.02 46.16 25.85
C GLU A 335 -23.80 44.83 25.86
N LYS A 336 -24.98 44.85 26.50
CA LYS A 336 -25.87 43.75 26.88
C LYS A 336 -27.06 43.61 25.91
N GLU A 337 -27.83 42.54 26.15
CA GLU A 337 -29.21 42.18 25.71
C GLU A 337 -29.24 40.96 24.77
N GLU A 338 -30.03 39.90 24.97
CA GLU A 338 -31.06 39.56 25.98
C GLU A 338 -31.29 38.03 25.93
N GLU A 339 -31.63 37.42 27.08
CA GLU A 339 -31.99 36.00 27.21
C GLU A 339 -33.48 35.74 26.95
N LYS A 340 -33.81 34.56 26.41
CA LYS A 340 -35.04 33.85 26.81
C LYS A 340 -34.79 32.34 26.95
N LYS A 341 -35.13 31.85 28.15
CA LYS A 341 -34.89 30.52 28.72
C LYS A 341 -35.75 29.41 28.10
N THR A 342 -35.25 28.17 28.10
CA THR A 342 -36.02 26.98 28.48
C THR A 342 -35.10 25.87 29.00
N ASP A 343 -35.42 25.44 30.21
CA ASP A 343 -35.07 24.28 31.06
C ASP A 343 -33.80 23.43 30.91
N LYS A 344 -33.22 23.20 32.10
CA LYS A 344 -31.97 22.50 32.42
C LYS A 344 -32.04 20.99 32.18
N LYS A 345 -31.00 20.45 31.55
CA LYS A 345 -30.37 19.16 31.89
C LYS A 345 -28.86 19.24 31.67
N GLU A 346 -28.11 18.72 32.63
CA GLU A 346 -26.68 18.92 32.84
C GLU A 346 -25.78 18.35 31.71
N THR A 347 -24.69 19.09 31.46
CA THR A 347 -23.63 18.97 30.43
C THR A 347 -22.77 17.69 30.57
N PRO A 348 -22.20 17.16 29.46
CA PRO A 348 -20.87 17.66 29.01
C PRO A 348 -20.70 17.64 27.47
N ALA A 349 -20.50 18.81 26.83
CA ALA A 349 -20.28 18.84 25.38
C ALA A 349 -19.42 20.01 24.87
N PHE A 350 -18.47 19.67 23.98
CA PHE A 350 -17.76 20.49 22.98
C PHE A 350 -16.56 21.36 23.38
N ASN A 351 -15.38 20.73 23.51
CA ASN A 351 -14.09 21.43 23.48
C ASN A 351 -13.55 21.64 22.03
N LYS A 352 -14.35 22.26 21.15
CA LYS A 352 -13.97 22.57 19.75
C LYS A 352 -14.22 24.04 19.41
N LYS A 353 -13.32 24.64 18.63
CA LYS A 353 -13.46 26.01 18.09
C LYS A 353 -13.62 25.99 16.57
N ARG A 354 -14.41 26.93 16.06
CA ARG A 354 -14.68 27.11 14.62
C ARG A 354 -13.59 27.95 13.96
N ILE A 355 -13.07 27.47 12.83
CA ILE A 355 -12.21 28.20 11.90
C ILE A 355 -12.97 28.39 10.58
N ASN A 356 -12.87 29.58 9.98
CA ASN A 356 -13.36 29.85 8.63
C ASN A 356 -12.19 29.79 7.66
N TYR A 357 -12.13 28.75 6.84
CA TYR A 357 -11.13 28.59 5.79
C TYR A 357 -11.61 29.19 4.46
N ALA A 358 -10.82 30.04 3.83
CA ALA A 358 -11.11 30.56 2.49
C ALA A 358 -10.41 29.67 1.45
N VAL A 359 -11.20 28.98 0.61
CA VAL A 359 -10.70 28.10 -0.45
C VAL A 359 -9.89 28.92 -1.45
N LYS A 360 -8.63 28.55 -1.68
CA LYS A 360 -7.75 29.19 -2.67
C LYS A 360 -7.77 28.40 -3.99
N SER A 361 -7.30 29.03 -5.08
CA SER A 361 -7.22 28.37 -6.38
C SER A 361 -6.37 27.08 -6.31
N GLY A 362 -6.92 25.98 -6.81
CA GLY A 362 -6.31 24.65 -6.80
C GLY A 362 -6.48 23.86 -5.49
N ASP A 363 -7.14 24.40 -4.46
CA ASP A 363 -7.46 23.64 -3.26
C ASP A 363 -8.50 22.55 -3.57
N VAL A 364 -8.32 21.38 -2.96
CA VAL A 364 -9.30 20.30 -2.99
C VAL A 364 -9.73 19.95 -1.58
N LEU A 365 -10.97 19.50 -1.41
CA LEU A 365 -11.54 19.25 -0.09
C LEU A 365 -10.76 18.23 0.75
N GLY A 366 -10.11 17.27 0.07
CA GLY A 366 -9.18 16.31 0.69
C GLY A 366 -7.98 16.99 1.33
N ASP A 367 -7.27 17.83 0.57
CA ASP A 367 -6.10 18.56 1.08
C ASP A 367 -6.46 19.48 2.25
N ILE A 368 -7.61 20.15 2.18
CA ILE A 368 -8.10 20.98 3.28
C ILE A 368 -8.37 20.11 4.50
N ALA A 369 -9.02 18.97 4.33
CA ALA A 369 -9.27 18.05 5.43
C ALA A 369 -7.97 17.60 6.10
N ASP A 370 -6.95 17.27 5.29
CA ASP A 370 -5.63 16.87 5.78
C ASP A 370 -4.96 17.99 6.61
N TRP A 371 -4.97 19.24 6.13
CA TRP A 371 -4.33 20.35 6.84
C TRP A 371 -4.91 20.62 8.23
N TYR A 372 -6.18 20.28 8.44
CA TYR A 372 -6.89 20.54 9.69
C TYR A 372 -7.08 19.29 10.55
N ASP A 373 -6.48 18.15 10.17
CA ASP A 373 -6.65 16.84 10.82
C ASP A 373 -8.12 16.41 10.98
N VAL A 374 -8.92 16.66 9.95
CA VAL A 374 -10.34 16.28 9.89
C VAL A 374 -10.62 15.46 8.62
N THR A 375 -11.84 14.96 8.46
CA THR A 375 -12.25 14.24 7.26
C THR A 375 -13.00 15.15 6.28
N PRO A 376 -12.96 14.86 4.97
CA PRO A 376 -13.82 15.56 4.01
C PRO A 376 -15.30 15.44 4.36
N ALA A 377 -15.74 14.30 4.90
CA ALA A 377 -17.12 14.07 5.35
C ALA A 377 -17.51 15.03 6.49
N GLN A 378 -16.62 15.25 7.45
CA GLN A 378 -16.84 16.23 8.52
C GLN A 378 -16.97 17.65 7.95
N ILE A 379 -16.05 18.08 7.07
CA ILE A 379 -16.16 19.40 6.44
C ILE A 379 -17.45 19.51 5.63
N LYS A 380 -17.84 18.47 4.88
CA LYS A 380 -19.12 18.45 4.15
C LYS A 380 -20.30 18.62 5.10
N SER A 381 -20.32 17.88 6.21
CA SER A 381 -21.39 17.96 7.21
C SER A 381 -21.50 19.35 7.82
N TRP A 382 -20.38 19.97 8.19
CA TRP A 382 -20.35 21.31 8.80
C TRP A 382 -20.77 22.42 7.84
N ASN A 383 -20.60 22.20 6.54
CA ASN A 383 -20.87 23.19 5.48
C ASN A 383 -22.07 22.85 4.60
N LYS A 384 -22.85 21.83 4.96
CA LYS A 384 -24.01 21.34 4.19
C LYS A 384 -23.66 21.05 2.71
N LEU A 385 -22.44 20.58 2.44
CA LEU A 385 -21.99 20.28 1.08
C LEU A 385 -22.51 18.93 0.63
N ARG A 386 -23.21 18.89 -0.51
CA ARG A 386 -23.70 17.64 -1.11
C ARG A 386 -22.58 16.84 -1.80
N SER A 387 -21.55 17.52 -2.32
CA SER A 387 -20.40 16.90 -3.00
C SER A 387 -19.05 17.37 -2.42
N THR A 388 -17.95 16.84 -2.96
CA THR A 388 -16.58 17.29 -2.64
C THR A 388 -16.12 18.45 -3.53
N LYS A 389 -16.94 18.90 -4.48
CA LYS A 389 -16.64 20.05 -5.34
C LYS A 389 -16.71 21.33 -4.52
N ILE A 390 -15.61 22.09 -4.52
CA ILE A 390 -15.47 23.39 -3.85
C ILE A 390 -14.99 24.43 -4.86
N ARG A 391 -15.35 25.70 -4.65
CA ARG A 391 -14.97 26.81 -5.55
C ARG A 391 -13.95 27.72 -4.88
N SER A 392 -13.02 28.27 -5.65
CA SER A 392 -12.12 29.31 -5.16
C SER A 392 -12.93 30.48 -4.58
N GLY A 393 -12.51 31.02 -3.43
CA GLY A 393 -13.22 32.04 -2.66
C GLY A 393 -14.31 31.52 -1.73
N GLN A 394 -14.71 30.24 -1.84
CA GLN A 394 -15.71 29.65 -0.94
C GLN A 394 -15.18 29.61 0.50
N LYS A 395 -16.01 30.04 1.47
CA LYS A 395 -15.68 29.93 2.91
C LYS A 395 -16.20 28.60 3.46
N LEU A 396 -15.31 27.84 4.08
CA LEU A 396 -15.62 26.56 4.73
C LEU A 396 -15.42 26.67 6.24
N ILE A 397 -16.42 26.21 6.99
CA ILE A 397 -16.41 25.99 8.43
C ILE A 397 -15.62 24.72 8.72
N VAL A 398 -14.59 24.83 9.56
CA VAL A 398 -13.78 23.71 10.04
C VAL A 398 -13.76 23.75 11.56
N TRP A 399 -14.19 22.68 12.22
CA TRP A 399 -14.15 22.57 13.68
C TRP A 399 -12.90 21.83 14.13
N VAL A 400 -12.08 22.49 14.94
CA VAL A 400 -10.81 21.95 15.46
C VAL A 400 -10.81 21.88 16.99
N PRO A 401 -10.01 21.01 17.63
CA PRO A 401 -9.87 20.99 19.08
C PRO A 401 -9.40 22.34 19.63
N THR A 402 -10.01 22.83 20.71
CA THR A 402 -9.66 24.12 21.33
C THR A 402 -8.16 24.28 21.60
N PRO A 403 -7.43 23.28 22.14
CA PRO A 403 -5.99 23.42 22.40
C PRO A 403 -5.14 23.64 21.13
N LYS A 404 -5.64 23.21 19.97
CA LYS A 404 -4.94 23.34 18.68
C LYS A 404 -5.44 24.51 17.83
N PHE A 405 -6.38 25.32 18.33
CA PHE A 405 -6.97 26.41 17.56
C PHE A 405 -5.93 27.39 17.00
N ALA A 406 -4.96 27.82 17.82
CA ALA A 406 -3.90 28.72 17.39
C ALA A 406 -2.95 28.11 16.33
N TYR A 407 -2.77 26.79 16.34
CA TYR A 407 -2.01 26.09 15.31
C TYR A 407 -2.75 26.14 13.96
N TYR A 408 -4.00 25.68 13.95
CA TYR A 408 -4.78 25.58 12.72
C TYR A 408 -5.18 26.94 12.13
N SER A 409 -5.39 27.98 12.95
CA SER A 409 -5.74 29.32 12.48
C SER A 409 -4.69 29.94 11.56
N ARG A 410 -3.42 29.54 11.69
CA ARG A 410 -2.32 30.01 10.83
C ARG A 410 -2.38 29.44 9.41
N ILE A 411 -3.05 28.31 9.21
CA ILE A 411 -3.07 27.59 7.92
C ILE A 411 -3.74 28.42 6.83
N ASN A 412 -4.76 29.21 7.16
CA ASN A 412 -5.44 30.04 6.16
C ASN A 412 -4.47 31.05 5.50
N GLY A 413 -3.51 31.58 6.26
CA GLY A 413 -2.49 32.52 5.79
C GLY A 413 -1.36 31.89 4.97
N MET A 414 -1.13 30.57 5.08
CA MET A 414 0.01 29.91 4.43
C MET A 414 -0.10 29.83 2.90
N SER A 415 1.07 29.80 2.26
CA SER A 415 1.23 29.50 0.83
C SER A 415 0.96 28.01 0.55
N ARG A 416 0.67 27.67 -0.71
CA ARG A 416 0.41 26.27 -1.10
C ARG A 416 1.62 25.35 -0.87
N ALA A 417 2.84 25.86 -1.06
CA ALA A 417 4.06 25.11 -0.81
C ALA A 417 4.23 24.80 0.69
N GLN A 418 3.98 25.78 1.57
CA GLN A 418 3.99 25.60 3.03
C GLN A 418 2.91 24.62 3.50
N LYS A 419 1.72 24.67 2.90
CA LYS A 419 0.65 23.70 3.20
C LYS A 419 0.98 22.28 2.75
N LYS A 420 1.74 22.12 1.66
CA LYS A 420 2.20 20.80 1.19
C LYS A 420 3.31 20.23 2.08
N SER A 421 4.13 21.06 2.73
CA SER A 421 5.14 20.56 3.70
C SER A 421 4.53 20.14 5.04
N LEU A 422 3.34 20.65 5.40
CA LEU A 422 2.56 20.10 6.53
C LEU A 422 2.18 18.63 6.34
N LYS A 423 2.07 18.14 5.09
CA LYS A 423 1.80 16.73 4.78
C LYS A 423 3.00 15.80 4.99
N LYS A 424 4.20 16.36 5.23
CA LYS A 424 5.50 15.63 5.26
C LYS A 424 6.13 15.54 6.64
N LYS A 425 5.50 16.05 7.70
CA LYS A 425 5.98 15.84 9.07
C LYS A 425 5.08 14.83 9.75
N ASP A 426 5.70 13.67 10.00
CA ASP A 426 5.15 12.45 10.59
C ASP A 426 4.51 12.67 11.96
#